data_AF-A0A257UVN8-F1
#
_entry.id   AF-A0A257UVN8-F1
#
_cell.length_a   1.000
_cell.length_b   1.000
_cell.length_c   1.000
_cell.angle_alpha   90.00
_cell.angle_beta   90.00
_cell.angle_gamma   90.00
#
_symmetry.space_group_name_H-M   'P 1'
#
loop_
_entity.id
_entity.type
_entity.pdbx_description
1 polymer ?
#
loop_
_entity_poly.entity_id
_entity_poly.type
_entity_poly.pdbx_seq_one_letter_code
_entity_poly.pdbx_strand_id
1 'polypeptide(L)'
;MRSPTTSDFDASALVIEFWRLMATNDFHAVGDVLAQEFTLEWPQSGELIRGPRNFALLNAEYPAQGPWRFTINQIVAQGETVVSYQPEVPLTRK
;
A
#
# COMPACT_ATOMS: atom_id res chain seq x y z
N MET A 1 -24.74 5.18 29.86
CA MET A 1 -24.91 3.97 29.03
C MET A 1 -24.20 4.23 27.71
N ARG A 2 -22.95 3.79 27.55
CA ARG A 2 -22.23 3.87 26.27
C ARG A 2 -22.75 2.73 25.41
N SER A 3 -23.32 3.05 24.25
CA SER A 3 -23.73 2.09 23.24
C SER A 3 -22.51 1.25 22.79
N PRO A 4 -22.72 0.00 22.35
CA PRO A 4 -21.64 -0.82 21.82
C PRO A 4 -21.07 -0.13 20.56
N THR A 5 -19.80 0.24 20.58
CA THR A 5 -19.10 0.78 19.42
C THR A 5 -19.06 -0.31 18.35
N THR A 6 -19.62 0.00 17.17
CA THR A 6 -19.43 -0.74 15.93
C THR A 6 -17.96 -1.15 15.80
N SER A 7 -17.71 -2.43 15.47
CA SER A 7 -16.39 -3.06 15.34
C SER A 7 -15.23 -2.10 15.03
N ASP A 8 -14.20 -2.10 15.89
CA ASP A 8 -12.96 -1.32 15.74
C ASP A 8 -12.19 -1.73 14.48
N PHE A 9 -12.62 -1.26 13.32
CA PHE A 9 -11.81 -1.30 12.11
C PHE A 9 -10.67 -0.29 12.26
N ASP A 10 -9.46 -0.77 12.40
CA ASP A 10 -8.26 0.06 12.40
C ASP A 10 -7.66 0.12 10.99
N ALA A 11 -8.06 1.14 10.23
CA ALA A 11 -7.54 1.38 8.89
C ALA A 11 -6.01 1.58 8.87
N SER A 12 -5.45 2.15 9.95
CA SER A 12 -4.01 2.39 10.04
C SER A 12 -3.24 1.09 10.20
N ALA A 13 -3.76 0.15 11.01
CA ALA A 13 -3.20 -1.19 11.13
C ALA A 13 -3.27 -1.95 9.80
N LEU A 14 -4.36 -1.80 9.02
CA LEU A 14 -4.48 -2.42 7.70
C LEU A 14 -3.42 -1.89 6.72
N VAL A 15 -3.16 -0.58 6.72
CA VAL A 15 -2.09 0.01 5.88
C VAL A 15 -0.69 -0.42 6.33
N ILE A 16 -0.46 -0.59 7.63
CA ILE A 16 0.81 -1.15 8.13
C ILE A 16 0.99 -2.58 7.62
N GLU A 17 -0.06 -3.40 7.66
CA GLU A 17 -0.03 -4.76 7.16
C GLU A 17 0.19 -4.81 5.64
N PHE A 18 -0.45 -3.93 4.88
CA PHE A 18 -0.19 -3.75 3.45
C PHE A 18 1.31 -3.54 3.17
N TRP A 19 1.95 -2.62 3.88
CA TRP A 19 3.38 -2.36 3.69
C TRP A 19 4.28 -3.50 4.18
N ARG A 20 3.86 -4.24 5.23
CA ARG A 20 4.55 -5.46 5.67
C ARG A 20 4.53 -6.53 4.57
N LEU A 21 3.38 -6.74 3.93
CA LEU A 21 3.22 -7.68 2.81
C LEU A 21 4.04 -7.22 1.59
N MET A 22 3.98 -5.94 1.24
CA MET A 22 4.82 -5.37 0.17
C MET A 22 6.31 -5.62 0.42
N ALA A 23 6.79 -5.51 1.66
CA ALA A 23 8.18 -5.74 2.02
C ALA A 23 8.65 -7.21 1.85
N THR A 24 7.72 -8.16 1.73
CA THR A 24 8.08 -9.56 1.43
C THR A 24 8.54 -9.77 0.00
N ASN A 25 8.29 -8.80 -0.90
CA ASN A 25 8.47 -8.92 -2.36
C ASN A 25 7.64 -10.04 -3.02
N ASP A 26 6.74 -10.70 -2.28
CA ASP A 26 5.65 -11.49 -2.83
C ASP A 26 4.41 -10.59 -2.99
N PHE A 27 4.30 -9.95 -4.15
CA PHE A 27 3.21 -8.99 -4.39
C PHE A 27 1.84 -9.65 -4.49
N HIS A 28 1.77 -10.97 -4.67
CA HIS A 28 0.50 -11.68 -4.63
C HIS A 28 -0.05 -11.77 -3.20
N ALA A 29 0.82 -11.84 -2.19
CA ALA A 29 0.42 -11.84 -0.78
C ALA A 29 -0.33 -10.57 -0.36
N VAL A 30 -0.09 -9.45 -1.06
CA VAL A 30 -0.80 -8.17 -0.82
C VAL A 30 -2.31 -8.29 -1.14
N GLY A 31 -2.70 -9.27 -1.95
CA GLY A 31 -4.10 -9.57 -2.24
C GLY A 31 -4.94 -9.86 -1.00
N ASP A 32 -4.32 -10.30 0.10
CA ASP A 32 -5.01 -10.60 1.37
C ASP A 32 -5.62 -9.35 2.04
N VAL A 33 -5.12 -8.15 1.71
CA VAL A 33 -5.57 -6.87 2.29
C VAL A 33 -6.18 -5.91 1.26
N LEU A 34 -6.29 -6.33 0.00
CA LEU A 34 -6.88 -5.51 -1.07
C LEU A 34 -8.26 -6.05 -1.46
N ALA A 35 -9.25 -5.15 -1.51
CA ALA A 35 -10.57 -5.49 -2.03
C ALA A 35 -10.50 -5.86 -3.52
N GLN A 36 -11.43 -6.70 -3.99
CA GLN A 36 -11.50 -7.08 -5.40
C GLN A 36 -11.70 -5.87 -6.33
N GLU A 37 -12.41 -4.86 -5.84
CA GLU A 37 -12.70 -3.58 -6.52
C GLU A 37 -11.58 -2.54 -6.36
N PHE A 38 -10.44 -2.90 -5.75
CA PHE A 38 -9.32 -1.99 -5.51
C PHE A 38 -8.88 -1.26 -6.79
N THR A 39 -8.54 0.01 -6.65
CA THR A 39 -7.95 0.81 -7.71
C THR A 39 -6.70 1.53 -7.23
N LEU A 40 -5.63 1.48 -8.04
CA LEU A 40 -4.46 2.32 -7.90
C LEU A 40 -4.47 3.36 -9.01
N GLU A 41 -4.38 4.63 -8.62
CA GLU A 41 -4.25 5.76 -9.53
C GLU A 41 -2.82 6.29 -9.49
N TRP A 42 -2.27 6.60 -10.67
CA TRP A 42 -1.04 7.37 -10.82
C TRP A 42 -1.33 8.73 -11.44
N PRO A 43 -1.55 9.77 -10.60
CA PRO A 43 -1.96 11.08 -11.09
C PRO A 43 -0.98 11.72 -12.08
N GLN A 44 0.30 11.35 -12.03
CA GLN A 44 1.33 11.89 -12.92
C GLN A 44 1.18 11.44 -14.38
N SER A 45 0.68 10.21 -14.62
CA SER A 45 0.49 9.64 -15.95
C SER A 45 -0.98 9.50 -16.35
N GLY A 46 -1.90 9.56 -15.39
CA GLY A 46 -3.32 9.30 -15.59
C GLY A 46 -3.65 7.80 -15.69
N GLU A 47 -2.73 6.92 -15.29
CA GLU A 47 -2.95 5.47 -15.31
C GLU A 47 -3.83 5.01 -14.14
N LEU A 48 -4.65 3.99 -14.42
CA LEU A 48 -5.56 3.37 -13.47
C LEU A 48 -5.41 1.85 -13.52
N ILE A 49 -4.95 1.27 -12.41
CA ILE A 49 -4.79 -0.18 -12.26
C ILE A 49 -5.94 -0.70 -11.41
N ARG A 50 -6.65 -1.72 -11.92
CA ARG A 50 -7.85 -2.29 -11.28
C ARG A 50 -7.58 -3.69 -10.75
N GLY A 51 -7.88 -3.91 -9.48
CA GLY A 51 -7.88 -5.19 -8.78
C GLY A 51 -6.50 -5.65 -8.30
N PRO A 52 -6.47 -6.53 -7.27
CA PRO A 52 -5.24 -6.99 -6.62
C PRO A 52 -4.32 -7.77 -7.56
N ARG A 53 -4.89 -8.56 -8.49
CA ARG A 53 -4.10 -9.32 -9.48
C ARG A 53 -3.25 -8.41 -10.36
N ASN A 54 -3.83 -7.32 -10.88
CA ASN A 54 -3.11 -6.42 -11.77
C ASN A 54 -2.09 -5.58 -10.99
N PHE A 55 -2.40 -5.20 -9.76
CA PHE A 55 -1.45 -4.56 -8.86
C PHE A 55 -0.22 -5.45 -8.60
N ALA A 56 -0.43 -6.75 -8.33
CA ALA A 56 0.67 -7.68 -8.10
C ALA A 56 1.57 -7.84 -9.34
N LEU A 57 0.95 -8.05 -10.52
CA LEU A 57 1.68 -8.16 -11.79
C LEU A 57 2.48 -6.90 -12.10
N LEU A 58 1.88 -5.73 -11.89
CA LEU A 58 2.55 -4.45 -12.10
C LEU A 58 3.82 -4.32 -11.28
N ASN A 59 3.75 -4.58 -9.97
CA ASN A 59 4.91 -4.46 -9.08
C ASN A 59 5.99 -5.53 -9.36
N ALA A 60 5.59 -6.72 -9.79
CA ALA A 60 6.51 -7.80 -10.18
C ALA A 60 7.30 -7.46 -11.45
N GLU A 61 6.67 -6.81 -12.42
CA GLU A 61 7.28 -6.44 -13.71
C GLU A 61 7.96 -5.06 -13.68
N TYR A 62 7.69 -4.23 -12.65
CA TYR A 62 8.22 -2.89 -12.60
C TYR A 62 9.75 -2.90 -12.44
N PRO A 63 10.51 -2.14 -13.26
CA PRO A 63 11.96 -2.17 -13.22
C PRO A 63 12.52 -1.75 -11.86
N ALA A 64 13.09 -2.71 -11.12
CA ALA A 64 13.70 -2.49 -9.82
C ALA A 64 15.19 -2.85 -9.83
N GLN A 65 16.01 -2.08 -9.11
CA GLN A 65 17.43 -2.37 -8.88
C GLN A 65 17.59 -3.28 -7.66
N GLY A 66 17.11 -4.52 -7.78
CA GLY A 66 17.03 -5.49 -6.68
C GLY A 66 15.69 -5.49 -5.95
N PRO A 67 15.57 -6.21 -4.81
CA PRO A 67 14.33 -6.29 -4.06
C PRO A 67 13.86 -4.92 -3.57
N TRP A 68 12.55 -4.71 -3.61
CA TRP A 68 11.90 -3.53 -3.06
C TRP A 68 12.11 -3.45 -1.56
N ARG A 69 12.38 -2.23 -1.07
CA ARG A 69 12.50 -1.92 0.34
C ARG A 69 11.57 -0.77 0.65
N PHE A 70 10.76 -0.94 1.69
CA PHE A 70 9.78 0.05 2.12
C PHE A 70 10.12 0.51 3.54
N THR A 71 9.94 1.79 3.80
CA THR A 71 10.09 2.37 5.14
C THR A 71 8.99 3.40 5.31
N ILE A 72 8.15 3.20 6.31
CA ILE A 72 7.09 4.14 6.65
C ILE A 72 7.69 5.15 7.62
N ASN A 73 7.76 6.42 7.22
CA ASN A 73 8.23 7.50 8.09
C ASN A 73 7.07 8.15 8.86
N GLN A 74 5.88 8.21 8.26
CA GLN A 74 4.69 8.78 8.90
C GLN A 74 3.42 8.09 8.39
N ILE A 75 2.44 7.90 9.28
CA ILE A 75 1.06 7.54 8.96
C ILE A 75 0.14 8.61 9.56
N VAL A 76 -0.82 9.08 8.76
CA VAL A 76 -1.91 9.95 9.19
C VAL A 76 -3.22 9.24 8.86
N ALA A 77 -4.07 9.01 9.86
CA ALA A 77 -5.34 8.32 9.70
C ALA A 77 -6.51 9.23 10.12
N GLN A 78 -7.58 9.22 9.31
CA GLN A 78 -8.83 9.91 9.57
C GLN A 78 -10.00 9.03 9.13
N GLY A 79 -10.63 8.34 10.09
CA GLY A 79 -11.66 7.34 9.78
C GLY A 79 -11.08 6.21 8.94
N GLU A 80 -11.64 5.98 7.75
CA GLU A 80 -11.21 4.95 6.80
C GLU A 80 -10.10 5.42 5.84
N THR A 81 -9.76 6.72 5.88
CA THR A 81 -8.73 7.30 5.02
C THR A 81 -7.38 7.31 5.74
N VAL A 82 -6.36 6.76 5.10
CA VAL A 82 -5.00 6.70 5.64
C VAL A 82 -4.00 7.17 4.59
N VAL A 83 -3.06 8.01 5.02
CA VAL A 83 -1.93 8.47 4.22
C VAL A 83 -0.64 7.97 4.86
N SER A 84 0.17 7.24 4.11
CA SER A 84 1.52 6.82 4.50
C SER A 84 2.58 7.55 3.69
N TYR A 85 3.56 8.13 4.36
CA TYR A 85 4.71 8.78 3.73
C TYR A 85 5.96 7.90 3.87
N GLN A 86 6.68 7.74 2.76
CA GLN A 86 7.98 7.10 2.70
C GLN A 86 9.05 8.16 2.49
N PRO A 87 10.26 7.99 3.06
CA PRO A 87 11.32 8.97 2.90
C PRO A 87 11.72 9.06 1.43
N GLU A 88 12.14 10.24 1.00
CA GLU A 88 12.81 10.40 -0.28
C GLU A 88 14.06 9.51 -0.30
N VAL A 89 14.18 8.66 -1.33
CA VAL A 89 15.44 7.96 -1.60
C VAL A 89 16.38 8.97 -2.25
N PRO A 90 17.52 9.32 -1.63
CA PRO A 90 18.48 10.22 -2.27
C PRO A 90 18.89 9.64 -3.62
N LEU A 91 18.79 10.46 -4.68
CA LEU A 91 19.32 10.10 -5.99
C LEU A 91 20.84 9.91 -5.85
N THR A 92 21.26 8.67 -5.66
CA THR A 92 22.67 8.32 -5.77
C THR A 92 23.00 8.37 -7.26
N ARG A 93 23.74 9.41 -7.67
CA ARG A 93 24.30 9.48 -9.02
C ARG A 93 25.13 8.21 -9.25
N LYS A 94 24.82 7.48 -10.33
CA LYS A 94 25.73 6.49 -10.90
C LYS A 94 27.01 7.16 -11.36
#